data_AF-A0A160TJ94-F1
#
_entry.id   AF-A0A160TJ94-F1
#
_cell.length_a   1.000
_cell.length_b   1.000
_cell.length_c   1.000
_cell.angle_alpha   90.00
_cell.angle_beta   90.00
_cell.angle_gamma   90.00
#
_symmetry.space_group_name_H-M   'P 1'
#
loop_
_entity.id
_entity.type
_entity.pdbx_description
1 polymer ?
#
loop_
_entity_poly.entity_id
_entity_poly.type
_entity_poly.pdbx_seq_one_letter_code
_entity_poly.pdbx_strand_id
1 'polypeptide(L)'
;MPDEARPDRSGLLVSLNFEHEPRNCFEGVSINVRALAGSDAIENGMAAVVLDSLCDQLIPVWFSDGAKKMLMHPEDEVARLVLSGEVAPAHLRDEVAAWRERYGVFAAKG
;
A
#
# COMPACT_ATOMS: atom_id res chain seq x y z
N MET A 1 -7.98 -10.35 10.45
CA MET A 1 -7.08 -9.52 11.27
C MET A 1 -7.21 -9.96 12.73
N PRO A 2 -6.12 -9.95 13.52
CA PRO A 2 -6.17 -10.27 14.95
C PRO A 2 -7.02 -9.26 15.73
N ASP A 3 -7.60 -9.66 16.87
CA ASP A 3 -8.40 -8.77 17.75
C ASP A 3 -7.61 -7.56 18.28
N GLU A 4 -6.29 -7.67 18.34
CA GLU A 4 -5.36 -6.61 18.73
C GLU A 4 -5.24 -5.52 17.66
N ALA A 5 -5.56 -5.82 16.40
CA ALA A 5 -5.51 -4.87 15.29
C ALA A 5 -6.69 -3.87 15.29
N ARG A 6 -7.65 -4.03 16.20
CA ARG A 6 -8.78 -3.09 16.37
C ARG A 6 -8.29 -1.66 16.59
N PRO A 7 -8.89 -0.61 15.98
CA PRO A 7 -8.38 0.75 16.06
C PRO A 7 -8.21 1.30 17.48
N ASP A 8 -9.09 0.93 18.40
CA ASP A 8 -9.04 1.33 19.81
C ASP A 8 -7.91 0.65 20.61
N ARG A 9 -7.27 -0.37 20.04
CA ARG A 9 -6.19 -1.16 20.66
C ARG A 9 -4.86 -1.02 19.92
N SER A 10 -4.91 -1.01 18.60
CA SER A 10 -3.74 -0.90 17.75
C SER A 10 -3.26 0.53 17.59
N GLY A 11 -4.11 1.53 17.85
CA GLY A 11 -3.82 2.91 17.54
C GLY A 11 -3.65 3.18 16.03
N LEU A 12 -4.18 2.28 15.19
CA LEU A 12 -4.13 2.34 13.73
C LEU A 12 -5.55 2.31 13.15
N LEU A 13 -5.79 3.13 12.14
CA LEU A 13 -6.97 3.05 11.29
C LEU A 13 -6.58 2.36 9.98
N VAL A 14 -7.19 1.21 9.71
CA VAL A 14 -7.05 0.49 8.43
C VAL A 14 -8.32 0.70 7.61
N SER A 15 -8.18 1.22 6.39
CA SER A 15 -9.31 1.46 5.49
C SER A 15 -9.00 1.01 4.06
N LEU A 16 -10.03 0.61 3.32
CA LEU A 16 -9.96 0.42 1.88
C LEU A 16 -10.41 1.72 1.20
N ASN A 17 -9.60 2.21 0.28
CA ASN A 17 -9.85 3.44 -0.45
C ASN A 17 -10.09 3.15 -1.93
N PHE A 18 -11.05 3.87 -2.50
CA PHE A 18 -11.37 3.86 -3.92
C PHE A 18 -11.26 5.29 -4.42
N GLU A 19 -10.30 5.55 -5.30
CA GLU A 19 -10.09 6.85 -5.92
C GLU A 19 -10.42 6.77 -7.41
N HIS A 20 -11.32 7.63 -7.87
CA HIS A 20 -11.78 7.60 -9.25
C HIS A 20 -10.77 8.25 -10.19
N GLU A 21 -10.09 9.31 -9.72
CA GLU A 21 -9.06 10.02 -10.47
C GLU A 21 -7.73 9.99 -9.71
N PRO A 22 -7.11 8.80 -9.61
CA PRO A 22 -5.93 8.62 -8.79
C PRO A 22 -4.72 9.29 -9.46
N ARG A 23 -3.78 9.82 -8.67
CA ARG A 23 -2.57 10.45 -9.21
C ARG A 23 -1.63 9.46 -9.87
N ASN A 24 -1.73 8.20 -9.47
CA ASN A 24 -1.06 7.06 -10.06
C ASN A 24 -1.89 5.79 -9.83
N CYS A 25 -1.62 4.72 -10.56
CA CYS A 25 -2.47 3.52 -10.53
C CYS A 25 -2.61 2.89 -9.14
N PHE A 26 -1.63 3.04 -8.24
CA PHE A 26 -1.65 2.47 -6.89
C PHE A 26 -2.54 3.21 -5.91
N GLU A 27 -3.12 4.36 -6.28
CA GLU A 27 -4.09 5.07 -5.45
C GLU A 27 -5.54 4.67 -5.77
N GLY A 28 -5.80 4.08 -6.96
CA GLY A 28 -7.14 3.79 -7.46
C GLY A 28 -7.96 2.83 -6.57
N VAL A 29 -7.35 1.72 -6.14
CA VAL A 29 -7.91 0.83 -5.11
C VAL A 29 -6.78 0.40 -4.20
N SER A 30 -6.77 0.86 -2.95
CA SER A 30 -5.66 0.64 -2.04
C SER A 30 -6.08 0.54 -0.58
N ILE A 31 -5.27 -0.13 0.23
CA ILE A 31 -5.41 -0.15 1.68
C ILE A 31 -4.60 1.01 2.24
N ASN A 32 -5.20 1.83 3.10
CA ASN A 32 -4.51 2.84 3.87
C ASN A 32 -4.43 2.40 5.33
N VAL A 33 -3.22 2.38 5.88
CA VAL A 33 -2.93 2.21 7.30
C VAL A 33 -2.50 3.56 7.84
N ARG A 34 -3.27 4.12 8.76
CA ARG A 34 -3.00 5.44 9.35
C ARG A 34 -2.79 5.32 10.85
N ALA A 35 -1.67 5.84 11.37
CA ALA A 35 -1.50 6.02 12.80
C ALA A 35 -2.42 7.13 13.33
N LEU A 36 -3.10 6.85 14.45
CA LEU A 36 -3.94 7.84 15.13
C LEU A 36 -3.06 8.85 15.89
N ALA A 37 -3.54 10.07 16.05
CA ALA A 37 -2.81 11.10 16.78
C ALA A 37 -2.58 10.66 18.24
N GLY A 38 -1.32 10.72 18.70
CA GLY A 38 -0.92 10.28 20.04
C GLY A 38 -0.81 8.76 20.20
N SER A 39 -0.93 7.99 19.12
CA SER A 39 -0.66 6.55 19.10
C SER A 39 0.83 6.26 19.21
N ASP A 40 1.18 5.19 19.91
CA ASP A 40 2.53 4.61 19.99
C ASP A 40 2.69 3.37 19.09
N ALA A 41 1.76 3.16 18.13
CA ALA A 41 1.71 1.97 17.27
C ALA A 41 2.98 1.71 16.46
N ILE A 42 3.76 2.76 16.19
CA ILE A 42 5.04 2.64 15.48
C ILE A 42 6.09 2.15 16.49
N GLU A 43 6.20 2.81 17.64
CA GLU A 43 7.17 2.53 18.70
C GLU A 43 6.98 1.15 19.31
N ASN A 44 5.74 0.72 19.50
CA ASN A 44 5.40 -0.59 20.08
C ASN A 44 5.38 -1.73 19.05
N GLY A 45 5.64 -1.43 17.77
CA GLY A 45 5.75 -2.42 16.68
C GLY A 45 4.43 -2.90 16.08
N MET A 46 3.27 -2.42 16.56
CA MET A 46 1.97 -2.83 16.03
C MET A 46 1.78 -2.46 14.55
N ALA A 47 2.33 -1.32 14.12
CA ALA A 47 2.31 -0.91 12.71
C ALA A 47 3.02 -1.92 11.82
N ALA A 48 4.16 -2.46 12.24
CA ALA A 48 4.89 -3.48 11.49
C ALA A 48 4.08 -4.77 11.39
N VAL A 49 3.50 -5.24 12.51
CA VAL A 49 2.67 -6.46 12.53
C VAL A 49 1.47 -6.35 11.57
N VAL A 50 0.79 -5.20 11.58
CA VAL A 50 -0.34 -4.95 10.68
C VAL A 50 0.13 -4.90 9.22
N LEU A 51 1.22 -4.20 8.92
CA LEU A 51 1.75 -4.09 7.56
C LEU A 51 2.21 -5.45 7.02
N ASP A 52 2.92 -6.25 7.80
CA ASP A 52 3.36 -7.60 7.41
C ASP A 52 2.17 -8.49 7.01
N SER A 53 1.03 -8.33 7.68
CA SER A 53 -0.20 -9.09 7.36
C SER A 53 -0.95 -8.59 6.12
N LEU A 54 -0.62 -7.40 5.61
CA LEU A 54 -1.31 -6.76 4.48
C LEU A 54 -0.48 -6.72 3.21
N CYS A 55 0.86 -6.73 3.33
CA CYS A 55 1.81 -6.58 2.23
C CYS A 55 2.11 -7.92 1.52
N ASP A 56 1.16 -8.86 1.50
CA ASP A 56 1.28 -10.17 0.84
C ASP A 56 0.31 -10.35 -0.34
N GLN A 57 -0.62 -9.40 -0.53
CA GLN A 57 -1.62 -9.43 -1.60
C GLN A 57 -1.27 -8.44 -2.71
N LEU A 58 -1.76 -8.72 -3.92
CA LEU A 58 -1.71 -7.81 -5.07
C LEU A 58 -2.71 -6.63 -4.91
N ILE A 59 -2.58 -5.88 -3.81
CA ILE A 59 -3.34 -4.68 -3.44
C ILE A 59 -2.35 -3.68 -2.82
N PRO A 60 -2.27 -2.43 -3.31
CA PRO A 60 -1.34 -1.45 -2.77
C PRO A 60 -1.66 -1.12 -1.32
N VAL A 61 -0.62 -1.04 -0.51
CA VAL A 61 -0.73 -0.67 0.91
C VAL A 61 0.03 0.63 1.12
N TRP A 62 -0.67 1.64 1.60
CA TRP A 62 -0.08 2.92 1.98
C TRP A 62 -0.08 3.06 3.49
N PHE A 63 1.03 3.56 4.04
CA PHE A 63 1.12 3.95 5.44
C PHE A 63 1.14 5.48 5.58
N SER A 64 0.50 6.00 6.63
CA SER A 64 0.60 7.40 7.00
C SER A 64 0.69 7.59 8.51
N ASP A 65 1.63 8.42 8.95
CA ASP A 65 1.77 8.87 10.34
C ASP A 65 0.99 10.17 10.64
N GLY A 66 0.17 10.64 9.68
CA GLY A 66 -0.54 11.90 9.73
C GLY A 66 0.23 13.10 9.17
N ALA A 67 1.56 13.00 9.02
CA ALA A 67 2.41 14.03 8.40
C ALA A 67 2.89 13.63 7.00
N LYS A 68 3.20 12.35 6.81
CA LYS A 68 3.70 11.77 5.56
C LYS A 68 2.83 10.59 5.15
N LYS A 69 2.86 10.29 3.86
CA LYS A 69 2.25 9.09 3.26
C LYS A 69 3.32 8.36 2.46
N MET A 70 3.45 7.06 2.67
CA MET A 70 4.46 6.20 2.07
C MET A 70 3.80 4.96 1.48
N LEU A 71 4.26 4.51 0.31
CA LEU A 71 3.85 3.24 -0.27
C LEU A 71 4.63 2.14 0.42
N MET A 72 3.95 1.21 1.07
CA MET A 72 4.57 0.06 1.75
C MET A 72 4.51 -1.20 0.89
N HIS A 73 3.52 -1.30 0.00
CA HIS A 73 3.39 -2.40 -0.95
C HIS A 73 2.76 -1.90 -2.25
N PRO A 74 3.27 -2.28 -3.44
CA PRO A 74 4.46 -3.12 -3.64
C PRO A 74 5.77 -2.44 -3.21
N GLU A 75 6.87 -3.19 -3.21
CA GLU A 75 8.21 -2.63 -2.97
C GLU A 75 8.54 -1.53 -3.98
N ASP A 76 9.37 -0.56 -3.56
CA ASP A 76 9.67 0.65 -4.33
C ASP A 76 10.19 0.36 -5.75
N GLU A 77 10.99 -0.68 -5.93
CA GLU A 77 11.52 -1.05 -7.26
C GLU A 77 10.41 -1.55 -8.19
N VAL A 78 9.54 -2.42 -7.68
CA VAL A 78 8.36 -2.92 -8.41
C VAL A 78 7.43 -1.75 -8.73
N ALA A 79 7.15 -0.89 -7.75
CA ALA A 79 6.33 0.30 -7.92
C ALA A 79 6.88 1.21 -9.04
N ARG A 80 8.18 1.51 -9.01
CA ARG A 80 8.86 2.34 -10.03
C ARG A 80 8.74 1.70 -11.41
N LEU A 81 8.96 0.40 -11.54
CA LEU A 81 8.86 -0.31 -12.82
C LEU A 81 7.42 -0.27 -13.34
N VAL A 82 6.42 -0.54 -12.49
CA VAL A 82 5.00 -0.47 -12.88
C VAL A 82 4.65 0.92 -13.40
N LEU A 83 5.02 1.98 -12.66
CA LEU A 83 4.69 3.36 -13.00
C LEU A 83 5.42 3.89 -14.24
N SER A 84 6.70 3.53 -14.41
CA SER A 84 7.51 4.01 -15.54
C SER A 84 7.19 3.30 -16.86
N GLY A 85 6.62 2.10 -16.82
CA GLY A 85 6.45 1.27 -18.00
C GLY A 85 7.73 0.58 -18.49
N GLU A 86 8.87 0.77 -17.82
CA GLU A 86 10.16 0.16 -18.18
C GLU A 86 10.11 -1.37 -18.19
N VAL A 87 11.04 -2.00 -18.92
CA VAL A 87 11.16 -3.46 -18.94
C VAL A 87 11.69 -3.93 -17.58
N ALA A 88 10.92 -4.78 -16.90
CA ALA A 88 11.32 -5.35 -15.63
C ALA A 88 12.48 -6.34 -15.79
N PRO A 89 13.47 -6.32 -14.87
CA PRO A 89 14.48 -7.37 -14.75
C PRO A 89 13.85 -8.76 -14.63
N ALA A 90 14.58 -9.80 -15.02
CA ALA A 90 14.04 -11.17 -15.08
C ALA A 90 13.42 -11.65 -13.76
N HIS A 91 13.99 -11.26 -12.61
CA HIS A 91 13.51 -11.66 -11.29
C HIS A 91 12.26 -10.90 -10.80
N LEU A 92 11.92 -9.74 -11.41
CA LEU A 92 10.72 -8.94 -11.06
C LEU A 92 9.64 -9.00 -12.15
N ARG A 93 9.90 -9.70 -13.26
CA ARG A 93 9.06 -9.64 -14.45
C ARG A 93 7.62 -10.06 -14.17
N ASP A 94 7.46 -11.18 -13.49
CA ASP A 94 6.14 -11.76 -13.26
C ASP A 94 5.33 -10.91 -12.27
N GLU A 95 5.98 -10.38 -11.23
CA GLU A 95 5.34 -9.48 -10.27
C GLU A 95 4.92 -8.16 -10.93
N VAL A 96 5.83 -7.49 -11.64
CA VAL A 96 5.51 -6.24 -12.36
C VAL A 96 4.40 -6.45 -13.39
N ALA A 97 4.40 -7.59 -14.09
CA ALA A 97 3.34 -7.93 -15.03
C ALA A 97 1.98 -8.09 -14.33
N ALA A 98 1.94 -8.80 -13.20
CA ALA A 98 0.72 -8.98 -12.42
C ALA A 98 0.14 -7.64 -11.93
N TRP A 99 0.99 -6.74 -11.44
CA TRP A 99 0.58 -5.39 -11.03
C TRP A 99 -0.01 -4.59 -12.20
N ARG A 100 0.67 -4.59 -13.35
CA ARG A 100 0.21 -3.88 -14.55
C ARG A 100 -1.10 -4.44 -15.09
N GLU A 101 -1.28 -5.76 -15.06
CA GLU A 101 -2.53 -6.40 -15.47
C GLU A 101 -3.68 -5.95 -14.56
N ARG A 102 -3.50 -6.03 -13.24
CA ARG A 102 -4.56 -5.73 -12.27
C ARG A 102 -4.88 -4.24 -12.15
N TYR A 103 -3.88 -3.37 -12.21
CA TYR A 103 -4.03 -1.94 -11.97
C TYR A 103 -3.91 -1.09 -13.24
N GLY A 104 -3.69 -1.69 -14.41
CA GLY A 104 -3.60 -0.99 -15.69
C GLY A 104 -4.86 -0.19 -16.05
N VAL A 105 -6.03 -0.57 -15.50
CA VAL A 105 -7.29 0.17 -15.66
C VAL A 105 -7.22 1.60 -15.10
N PHE A 106 -6.34 1.86 -14.13
CA PHE A 106 -6.10 3.18 -13.54
C PHE A 106 -4.93 3.92 -14.18
N ALA A 107 -4.11 3.25 -15.00
CA ALA A 107 -2.98 3.86 -15.70
C ALA A 107 -3.41 4.67 -16.95
N ALA A 108 -4.62 4.42 -17.45
CA ALA A 108 -5.16 5.07 -18.64
C ALA A 108 -5.93 6.35 -18.28
N LYS A 109 -5.21 7.44 -17.96
CA LYS A 109 -5.68 8.84 -18.06
C LYS A 109 -4.45 9.76 -17.92
N GLY A 110 -3.66 9.81 -18.99
CA GLY A 110 -2.64 10.83 -19.25
C GLY A 110 -2.94 11.49 -20.58
#